data_AF-A0A538G5V4-F1
#
_entry.id   AF-A0A538G5V4-F1
#
_cell.length_a   1.000
_cell.length_b   1.000
_cell.length_c   1.000
_cell.angle_alpha   90.00
_cell.angle_beta   90.00
_cell.angle_gamma   90.00
#
_symmetry.space_group_name_H-M   'P 1'
#
loop_
_entity.id
_entity.type
_entity.pdbx_description
1 polymer ?
#
loop_
_entity_poly.entity_id
_entity_poly.type
_entity_poly.pdbx_seq_one_letter_code
_entity_poly.pdbx_strand_id
1 'polypeptide(L)'
;MNTEVFITCAVTGVGATTERSELVPVTPPQIADAAVEAAQAGAAVVHIHVRDPETGGPSRDPVLFREVVERVRSTNVDVVLNLTAGMGGDLVLGGVESPLPPNPEGTDMAGATERLAHVAELRPEICTLDCGTMNFAEGDYVMTNTPSMLREMARQVQALGVRPEIEIFDTGNLVFAKQLVAEGLVDEPVLVQLCMGIPYGAPDDPTTLLALVQQMPPAWVFSAFAIGRMQLPYVALAALVGGNVRVGLEDNIWLERGVKATNGMLVERAVTILEAMNARVLGPAEVRERLRLTKA
;
A
#
# COMPACT_ATOMS: atom_id res chain seq x y z
N MET A 1 21.06 6.46 6.12
CA MET A 1 20.05 7.39 5.60
C MET A 1 20.02 7.30 4.10
N ASN A 2 18.83 7.17 3.52
CA ASN A 2 18.60 7.31 2.08
C ASN A 2 18.53 8.81 1.74
N THR A 3 19.38 9.27 0.85
CA THR A 3 19.44 10.67 0.41
C THR A 3 18.62 10.94 -0.86
N GLU A 4 18.08 9.89 -1.48
CA GLU A 4 17.25 9.95 -2.68
C GLU A 4 15.97 9.14 -2.44
N VAL A 5 14.94 9.83 -1.98
CA VAL A 5 13.74 9.23 -1.38
C VAL A 5 12.57 9.47 -2.31
N PHE A 6 11.80 8.43 -2.63
CA PHE A 6 10.49 8.63 -3.24
C PHE A 6 9.38 8.57 -2.19
N ILE A 7 8.26 9.25 -2.50
CA ILE A 7 7.06 9.27 -1.68
C ILE A 7 5.97 8.49 -2.41
N THR A 8 5.39 7.50 -1.73
CA THR A 8 4.12 6.89 -2.11
C THR A 8 2.98 7.56 -1.36
N CYS A 9 1.91 7.96 -2.05
CA CYS A 9 0.69 8.46 -1.41
C CYS A 9 -0.44 7.44 -1.51
N ALA A 10 -0.89 6.91 -0.38
CA ALA A 10 -2.02 5.99 -0.27
C ALA A 10 -3.32 6.78 -0.05
N VAL A 11 -4.09 6.95 -1.14
CA VAL A 11 -5.03 8.07 -1.24
C VAL A 11 -6.35 7.87 -0.50
N THR A 12 -6.74 6.63 -0.21
CA THR A 12 -8.06 6.34 0.38
C THR A 12 -8.13 5.10 1.27
N GLY A 13 -7.53 3.98 0.86
CA GLY A 13 -7.68 2.68 1.52
C GLY A 13 -9.09 2.13 1.52
N VAL A 14 -9.32 1.18 2.44
CA VAL A 14 -10.62 0.54 2.67
C VAL A 14 -11.07 0.57 4.13
N GLY A 15 -10.26 1.09 5.04
CA GLY A 15 -10.61 1.21 6.45
C GLY A 15 -11.76 2.20 6.71
N ALA A 16 -12.26 2.22 7.95
CA ALA A 16 -13.35 3.07 8.44
C ALA A 16 -13.00 4.58 8.54
N THR A 17 -11.99 5.05 7.82
CA THR A 17 -11.57 6.46 7.82
C THR A 17 -12.63 7.39 7.22
N THR A 18 -13.44 6.89 6.29
CA THR A 18 -14.57 7.61 5.66
C THR A 18 -15.64 8.03 6.67
N GLU A 19 -15.86 7.25 7.73
CA GLU A 19 -16.79 7.59 8.82
C GLU A 19 -16.26 8.72 9.72
N ARG A 20 -14.95 8.97 9.67
CA ARG A 20 -14.24 9.87 10.58
C ARG A 20 -13.80 11.17 9.90
N SER A 21 -13.78 11.22 8.58
CA SER A 21 -13.38 12.38 7.79
C SER A 21 -14.04 12.39 6.42
N GLU A 22 -14.75 13.48 6.12
CA GLU A 22 -15.32 13.84 4.82
C GLU A 22 -14.27 14.11 3.73
N LEU A 23 -12.99 14.24 4.11
CA LEU A 23 -11.91 14.48 3.17
C LEU A 23 -11.34 13.19 2.57
N VAL A 24 -11.74 12.01 3.08
CA VAL A 24 -11.34 10.73 2.50
C VAL A 24 -12.10 10.53 1.18
N PRO A 25 -11.40 10.39 0.03
CA PRO A 25 -12.05 10.30 -1.26
C PRO A 25 -12.74 8.93 -1.45
N VAL A 26 -13.99 8.93 -1.91
CA VAL A 26 -14.82 7.72 -2.03
C VAL A 26 -15.07 7.36 -3.49
N THR A 27 -15.56 8.31 -4.27
CA THR A 27 -15.95 8.06 -5.66
C THR A 27 -14.73 8.02 -6.59
N PRO A 28 -14.78 7.34 -7.75
CA PRO A 28 -13.67 7.34 -8.70
C PRO A 28 -13.16 8.74 -9.10
N PRO A 29 -14.01 9.77 -9.35
CA PRO A 29 -13.53 11.14 -9.56
C PRO A 29 -12.73 11.68 -8.38
N GLN A 30 -13.23 11.53 -7.14
CA GLN A 30 -12.53 12.02 -5.94
C GLN A 30 -11.19 11.31 -5.73
N ILE A 31 -11.13 10.00 -5.97
CA ILE A 31 -9.90 9.21 -5.82
C ILE A 31 -8.88 9.65 -6.87
N ALA A 32 -9.30 9.85 -8.13
CA ALA A 32 -8.42 10.33 -9.19
C ALA A 32 -7.92 11.75 -8.90
N ASP A 33 -8.78 12.67 -8.46
CA ASP A 33 -8.41 14.03 -8.09
C ASP A 33 -7.40 14.04 -6.94
N ALA A 34 -7.62 13.20 -5.92
CA ALA A 34 -6.71 13.05 -4.79
C ALA A 34 -5.33 12.47 -5.20
N ALA A 35 -5.31 11.55 -6.15
CA ALA A 35 -4.07 11.02 -6.72
C ALA A 35 -3.28 12.08 -7.49
N VAL A 36 -3.98 12.91 -8.28
CA VAL A 36 -3.38 14.04 -9.02
C VAL A 36 -2.87 15.10 -8.05
N GLU A 37 -3.64 15.45 -7.01
CA GLU A 37 -3.23 16.37 -5.94
C GLU A 37 -1.96 15.88 -5.25
N ALA A 38 -1.90 14.60 -4.87
CA ALA A 38 -0.72 14.00 -4.25
C ALA A 38 0.51 14.05 -5.17
N ALA A 39 0.34 13.74 -6.46
CA ALA A 39 1.43 13.77 -7.42
C ALA A 39 1.97 15.20 -7.63
N GLN A 40 1.09 16.20 -7.73
CA GLN A 40 1.48 17.61 -7.83
C GLN A 40 2.21 18.10 -6.58
N ALA A 41 1.88 17.57 -5.40
CA ALA A 41 2.55 17.86 -4.14
C ALA A 41 3.93 17.20 -4.00
N GLY A 42 4.29 16.25 -4.88
CA GLY A 42 5.61 15.59 -4.90
C GLY A 42 5.59 14.08 -4.68
N ALA A 43 4.41 13.43 -4.66
CA ALA A 43 4.35 11.98 -4.64
C ALA A 43 4.77 11.40 -6.00
N ALA A 44 5.72 10.48 -5.99
CA ALA A 44 6.16 9.79 -7.21
C ALA A 44 5.26 8.61 -7.55
N VAL A 45 4.64 8.01 -6.52
CA VAL A 45 3.77 6.84 -6.61
C VAL A 45 2.46 7.18 -5.92
N VAL A 46 1.33 6.73 -6.47
CA VAL A 46 0.03 6.74 -5.80
C VAL A 46 -0.46 5.32 -5.61
N HIS A 47 -0.78 4.96 -4.38
CA HIS A 47 -1.40 3.69 -4.01
C HIS A 47 -2.91 3.87 -3.94
N ILE A 48 -3.63 3.02 -4.68
CA ILE A 48 -5.04 3.20 -4.99
C ILE A 48 -5.83 1.95 -4.56
N HIS A 49 -6.83 2.21 -3.73
CA HIS A 49 -8.01 1.38 -3.54
C HIS A 49 -9.20 2.04 -4.24
N VAL A 50 -10.28 1.28 -4.45
CA VAL A 50 -11.60 1.83 -4.79
C VAL A 50 -12.60 1.50 -3.69
N ARG A 51 -13.66 2.28 -3.64
CA ARG A 51 -14.73 2.15 -2.65
C ARG A 51 -16.06 2.10 -3.36
N ASP A 52 -17.04 1.48 -2.71
CA ASP A 52 -18.43 1.57 -3.15
C ASP A 52 -18.85 3.07 -3.17
N PRO A 53 -19.26 3.63 -4.33
CA PRO A 53 -19.51 5.06 -4.46
C PRO A 53 -20.71 5.57 -3.65
N GLU A 54 -21.62 4.70 -3.25
CA GLU A 54 -22.83 5.07 -2.51
C GLU A 54 -22.60 5.00 -0.99
N THR A 55 -21.90 3.97 -0.53
CA THR A 55 -21.73 3.67 0.89
C THR A 55 -20.36 4.09 1.44
N GLY A 56 -19.35 4.24 0.60
CA GLY A 56 -17.96 4.45 1.01
C GLY A 56 -17.25 3.20 1.53
N GLY A 57 -17.92 2.04 1.49
CA GLY A 57 -17.38 0.75 1.91
C GLY A 57 -16.30 0.21 0.97
N PRO A 58 -15.61 -0.88 1.36
CA PRO A 58 -14.63 -1.56 0.52
C PRO A 58 -15.25 -2.03 -0.80
N SER A 59 -14.54 -1.86 -1.92
CA SER A 59 -14.91 -2.47 -3.20
C SER A 59 -13.66 -2.91 -3.95
N ARG A 60 -13.75 -4.07 -4.62
CA ARG A 60 -12.73 -4.56 -5.56
C ARG A 60 -13.25 -4.67 -7.00
N ASP A 61 -14.27 -3.89 -7.35
CA ASP A 61 -14.86 -3.87 -8.68
C ASP A 61 -13.86 -3.34 -9.73
N PRO A 62 -13.45 -4.15 -10.73
CA PRO A 62 -12.55 -3.71 -11.80
C PRO A 62 -13.06 -2.49 -12.58
N VAL A 63 -14.37 -2.28 -12.68
CA VAL A 63 -14.95 -1.12 -13.37
C VAL A 63 -14.60 0.18 -12.66
N LEU A 64 -14.63 0.20 -11.33
CA LEU A 64 -14.27 1.37 -10.54
C LEU A 64 -12.76 1.65 -10.65
N PHE A 65 -11.92 0.61 -10.61
CA PHE A 65 -10.49 0.76 -10.83
C PHE A 65 -10.19 1.33 -12.22
N ARG A 66 -10.87 0.83 -13.27
CA ARG A 66 -10.72 1.32 -14.65
C ARG A 66 -11.02 2.81 -14.71
N GLU A 67 -12.13 3.24 -14.13
CA GLU A 67 -12.53 4.65 -14.14
C GLU A 67 -11.47 5.54 -13.45
N VAL A 68 -10.97 5.14 -12.27
CA VAL A 68 -9.90 5.89 -11.57
C VAL A 68 -8.65 5.98 -12.44
N VAL A 69 -8.18 4.85 -12.98
CA VAL A 69 -6.94 4.77 -13.76
C VAL A 69 -7.05 5.59 -15.06
N GLU A 70 -8.17 5.50 -15.77
CA GLU A 70 -8.42 6.29 -16.98
C GLU A 70 -8.41 7.80 -16.67
N ARG A 71 -9.05 8.22 -15.57
CA ARG A 71 -9.05 9.62 -15.14
C ARG A 71 -7.64 10.11 -14.84
N VAL A 72 -6.87 9.38 -14.03
CA VAL A 72 -5.49 9.76 -13.69
C VAL A 72 -4.61 9.81 -14.94
N ARG A 73 -4.66 8.78 -15.80
CA ARG A 73 -3.88 8.71 -17.06
C ARG A 73 -4.28 9.77 -18.09
N SER A 74 -5.52 10.27 -18.04
CA SER A 74 -5.99 11.34 -18.93
C SER A 74 -5.48 12.73 -18.55
N THR A 75 -4.87 12.88 -17.37
CA THR A 75 -4.31 14.16 -16.92
C THR A 75 -2.90 14.39 -17.49
N ASN A 76 -2.42 15.63 -17.45
CA ASN A 76 -1.03 15.95 -17.79
C ASN A 76 -0.05 15.77 -16.62
N VAL A 77 -0.50 15.13 -15.53
CA VAL A 77 0.31 14.88 -14.34
C VAL A 77 0.85 13.45 -14.40
N ASP A 78 2.17 13.32 -14.44
CA ASP A 78 2.81 12.02 -14.42
C ASP A 78 2.91 11.50 -12.99
N VAL A 79 2.58 10.22 -12.78
CA VAL A 79 2.69 9.51 -11.50
C VAL A 79 2.76 8.01 -11.76
N VAL A 80 3.47 7.27 -10.92
CA VAL A 80 3.48 5.80 -10.96
C VAL A 80 2.22 5.28 -10.28
N LEU A 81 1.51 4.39 -10.96
CA LEU A 81 0.31 3.75 -10.40
C LEU A 81 0.67 2.48 -9.64
N ASN A 82 0.32 2.44 -8.37
CA ASN A 82 0.30 1.24 -7.53
C ASN A 82 -1.16 0.90 -7.21
N LEU A 83 -1.66 -0.23 -7.72
CA LEU A 83 -3.02 -0.69 -7.41
C LEU A 83 -2.97 -1.75 -6.32
N THR A 84 -3.83 -1.65 -5.31
CA THR A 84 -3.96 -2.72 -4.32
C THR A 84 -4.29 -4.05 -4.99
N ALA A 85 -3.72 -5.14 -4.52
CA ALA A 85 -4.25 -6.50 -4.75
C ALA A 85 -4.47 -7.26 -3.43
N GLY A 86 -4.54 -6.54 -2.31
CA GLY A 86 -4.79 -7.12 -0.98
C GLY A 86 -6.24 -7.56 -0.76
N MET A 87 -7.19 -6.94 -1.46
CA MET A 87 -8.63 -7.23 -1.32
C MET A 87 -9.02 -8.64 -1.76
N GLY A 88 -10.11 -9.17 -1.21
CA GLY A 88 -10.56 -10.54 -1.43
C GLY A 88 -9.85 -11.56 -0.55
N GLY A 89 -9.17 -11.09 0.51
CA GLY A 89 -8.53 -11.88 1.54
C GLY A 89 -9.12 -11.68 2.90
N ASP A 90 -10.39 -11.30 2.96
CA ASP A 90 -11.04 -10.91 4.18
C ASP A 90 -11.86 -12.07 4.74
N LEU A 91 -11.34 -12.74 5.77
CA LEU A 91 -12.03 -13.85 6.43
C LEU A 91 -12.55 -13.42 7.79
N VAL A 92 -13.86 -13.39 7.96
CA VAL A 92 -14.49 -13.15 9.26
C VAL A 92 -15.11 -14.45 9.75
N LEU A 93 -14.64 -14.97 10.89
CA LEU A 93 -15.15 -16.23 11.44
C LEU A 93 -16.54 -16.05 12.07
N GLY A 94 -17.25 -17.16 12.31
CA GLY A 94 -18.61 -17.17 12.86
C GLY A 94 -18.73 -16.78 14.35
N GLY A 95 -17.60 -16.51 15.03
CA GLY A 95 -17.53 -16.12 16.43
C GLY A 95 -16.84 -17.15 17.33
N VAL A 96 -16.61 -16.78 18.59
CA VAL A 96 -15.74 -17.53 19.53
C VAL A 96 -16.24 -18.93 19.91
N GLU A 97 -17.56 -19.15 19.97
CA GLU A 97 -18.15 -20.46 20.32
C GLU A 97 -18.44 -21.34 19.09
N SER A 98 -18.58 -20.73 17.91
CA SER A 98 -18.88 -21.43 16.65
C SER A 98 -18.17 -20.75 15.49
N PRO A 99 -16.85 -20.96 15.33
CA PRO A 99 -16.05 -20.25 14.34
C PRO A 99 -16.42 -20.56 12.89
N LEU A 100 -17.10 -21.70 12.65
CA LEU A 100 -17.53 -22.13 11.33
C LEU A 100 -19.06 -22.35 11.29
N PRO A 101 -19.71 -22.02 10.15
CA PRO A 101 -19.12 -21.41 8.94
C PRO A 101 -18.67 -19.95 9.15
N PRO A 102 -17.83 -19.38 8.26
CA PRO A 102 -17.47 -17.96 8.32
C PRO A 102 -18.70 -17.07 8.26
N ASN A 103 -18.60 -15.88 8.84
CA ASN A 103 -19.64 -14.85 8.75
C ASN A 103 -19.75 -14.35 7.30
N PRO A 104 -20.91 -14.55 6.64
CA PRO A 104 -21.09 -14.17 5.23
C PRO A 104 -21.17 -12.66 5.00
N GLU A 105 -21.48 -11.86 6.01
CA GLU A 105 -21.58 -10.39 5.87
C GLU A 105 -20.20 -9.72 5.85
N GLY A 106 -19.22 -10.28 6.57
CA GLY A 106 -17.87 -9.73 6.68
C GLY A 106 -16.80 -10.44 5.84
N THR A 107 -17.11 -11.62 5.29
CA THR A 107 -16.13 -12.42 4.54
C THR A 107 -16.15 -12.09 3.05
N ASP A 108 -15.02 -11.63 2.51
CA ASP A 108 -14.70 -11.58 1.07
C ASP A 108 -13.44 -12.41 0.80
N MET A 109 -13.63 -13.67 0.40
CA MET A 109 -12.54 -14.61 0.11
C MET A 109 -12.55 -15.04 -1.37
N ALA A 110 -11.84 -14.28 -2.19
CA ALA A 110 -11.69 -14.51 -3.63
C ALA A 110 -10.47 -15.37 -3.98
N GLY A 111 -10.52 -16.03 -5.14
CA GLY A 111 -9.38 -16.76 -5.70
C GLY A 111 -8.29 -15.82 -6.26
N ALA A 112 -7.05 -16.31 -6.40
CA ALA A 112 -5.89 -15.52 -6.87
C ALA A 112 -6.17 -14.73 -8.16
N THR A 113 -6.71 -15.40 -9.18
CA THR A 113 -7.02 -14.78 -10.48
C THR A 113 -8.10 -13.70 -10.35
N GLU A 114 -9.08 -13.89 -9.47
CA GLU A 114 -10.15 -12.91 -9.27
C GLU A 114 -9.63 -11.67 -8.55
N ARG A 115 -8.76 -11.83 -7.54
CA ARG A 115 -8.08 -10.70 -6.87
C ARG A 115 -7.20 -9.87 -7.80
N LEU A 116 -6.71 -10.46 -8.89
CA LEU A 116 -5.84 -9.81 -9.86
C LEU A 116 -6.56 -9.36 -11.13
N ALA A 117 -7.88 -9.45 -11.20
CA ALA A 117 -8.64 -9.13 -12.41
C ALA A 117 -8.37 -7.70 -12.92
N HIS A 118 -8.40 -6.70 -12.03
CA HIS A 118 -8.11 -5.31 -12.37
C HIS A 118 -6.63 -5.07 -12.71
N VAL A 119 -5.70 -5.78 -12.06
CA VAL A 119 -4.26 -5.72 -12.40
C VAL A 119 -4.00 -6.26 -13.80
N ALA A 120 -4.61 -7.41 -14.13
CA ALA A 120 -4.49 -8.04 -15.44
C ALA A 120 -5.07 -7.17 -16.57
N GLU A 121 -6.16 -6.48 -16.28
CA GLU A 121 -6.82 -5.57 -17.20
C GLU A 121 -6.06 -4.25 -17.39
N LEU A 122 -5.70 -3.57 -16.30
CA LEU A 122 -5.23 -2.19 -16.32
C LEU A 122 -3.72 -2.03 -16.44
N ARG A 123 -2.98 -3.11 -16.16
CA ARG A 123 -1.51 -3.19 -16.20
C ARG A 123 -0.87 -1.98 -15.50
N PRO A 124 -1.10 -1.80 -14.19
CA PRO A 124 -0.39 -0.79 -13.45
C PRO A 124 1.10 -1.14 -13.40
N GLU A 125 1.91 -0.16 -13.02
CA GLU A 125 3.35 -0.36 -12.95
C GLU A 125 3.73 -1.16 -11.71
N ILE A 126 2.98 -0.94 -10.63
CA ILE A 126 3.11 -1.62 -9.34
C ILE A 126 1.72 -2.17 -8.94
N CYS A 127 1.70 -3.30 -8.24
CA CYS A 127 0.55 -3.68 -7.41
C CYS A 127 1.01 -4.22 -6.06
N THR A 128 0.19 -4.11 -5.02
CA THR A 128 0.55 -4.64 -3.71
C THR A 128 0.40 -6.16 -3.64
N LEU A 129 1.17 -6.79 -2.76
CA LEU A 129 1.04 -8.21 -2.42
C LEU A 129 1.21 -8.38 -0.91
N ASP A 130 0.10 -8.50 -0.20
CA ASP A 130 0.05 -8.56 1.26
C ASP A 130 0.61 -9.89 1.77
N CYS A 131 1.84 -9.88 2.27
CA CYS A 131 2.65 -11.10 2.36
C CYS A 131 2.42 -11.90 3.64
N GLY A 132 1.21 -12.35 3.88
CA GLY A 132 0.92 -13.37 4.89
C GLY A 132 -0.46 -13.26 5.51
N THR A 133 -0.73 -14.19 6.42
CA THR A 133 -1.99 -14.25 7.17
C THR A 133 -1.77 -13.74 8.59
N MET A 134 -2.64 -12.86 9.08
CA MET A 134 -2.56 -12.31 10.43
C MET A 134 -3.92 -11.83 10.96
N ASN A 135 -4.02 -11.68 12.27
CA ASN A 135 -5.13 -10.94 12.89
C ASN A 135 -5.04 -9.47 12.47
N PHE A 136 -6.18 -8.83 12.20
CA PHE A 136 -6.19 -7.46 11.70
C PHE A 136 -7.27 -6.62 12.39
N ALA A 137 -6.87 -5.95 13.48
CA ALA A 137 -7.62 -4.95 14.27
C ALA A 137 -8.96 -5.35 14.93
N GLU A 138 -9.83 -6.14 14.30
CA GLU A 138 -11.24 -6.22 14.67
C GLU A 138 -11.74 -7.65 14.89
N GLY A 139 -12.28 -7.91 16.08
CA GLY A 139 -13.08 -9.10 16.39
C GLY A 139 -12.57 -10.41 15.79
N ASP A 140 -13.40 -11.00 14.93
CA ASP A 140 -13.17 -12.31 14.30
C ASP A 140 -12.52 -12.20 12.90
N TYR A 141 -11.99 -11.02 12.53
CA TYR A 141 -11.39 -10.76 11.22
C TYR A 141 -9.92 -11.21 11.15
N VAL A 142 -9.62 -12.00 10.11
CA VAL A 142 -8.30 -12.47 9.73
C VAL A 142 -8.00 -12.05 8.29
N MET A 143 -6.97 -11.21 8.11
CA MET A 143 -6.42 -10.95 6.78
C MET A 143 -5.71 -12.22 6.31
N THR A 144 -6.23 -12.84 5.25
CA THR A 144 -5.91 -14.21 4.85
C THR A 144 -5.21 -14.26 3.50
N ASN A 145 -3.90 -14.47 3.56
CA ASN A 145 -3.02 -14.73 2.42
C ASN A 145 -2.19 -15.98 2.69
N THR A 146 -2.65 -17.13 2.20
CA THR A 146 -1.93 -18.40 2.38
C THR A 146 -0.69 -18.47 1.48
N PRO A 147 0.32 -19.29 1.84
CA PRO A 147 1.50 -19.47 0.98
C PRO A 147 1.17 -19.87 -0.46
N SER A 148 0.13 -20.70 -0.67
CA SER A 148 -0.29 -21.11 -2.02
C SER A 148 -0.95 -19.96 -2.79
N MET A 149 -1.77 -19.14 -2.12
CA MET A 149 -2.37 -17.94 -2.72
C MET A 149 -1.27 -16.97 -3.17
N LEU A 150 -0.32 -16.68 -2.28
CA LEU A 150 0.75 -15.73 -2.55
C LEU A 150 1.71 -16.19 -3.66
N ARG A 151 2.04 -17.48 -3.73
CA ARG A 151 2.82 -18.02 -4.86
C ARG A 151 2.10 -17.84 -6.19
N GLU A 152 0.81 -18.17 -6.21
CA GLU A 152 0.03 -18.07 -7.44
C GLU A 152 -0.16 -16.61 -7.87
N MET A 153 -0.45 -15.71 -6.93
CA MET A 153 -0.52 -14.27 -7.22
C MET A 153 0.82 -13.72 -7.69
N ALA A 154 1.94 -14.04 -7.02
CA ALA A 154 3.27 -13.60 -7.44
C ALA A 154 3.61 -14.08 -8.85
N ARG A 155 3.34 -15.36 -9.17
CA ARG A 155 3.50 -15.93 -10.51
C ARG A 155 2.69 -15.19 -11.57
N GLN A 156 1.43 -14.87 -11.27
CA GLN A 156 0.56 -14.12 -12.19
C GLN A 156 1.08 -12.69 -12.37
N VAL A 157 1.37 -11.96 -11.29
CA VAL A 157 1.91 -10.59 -11.32
C VAL A 157 3.20 -10.52 -12.15
N GLN A 158 4.13 -11.46 -11.93
CA GLN A 158 5.36 -11.59 -12.72
C GLN A 158 5.07 -11.81 -14.21
N ALA A 159 4.15 -12.74 -14.54
CA ALA A 159 3.73 -12.97 -15.92
C ALA A 159 3.03 -11.77 -16.56
N LEU A 160 2.43 -10.89 -15.75
CA LEU A 160 1.82 -9.65 -16.21
C LEU A 160 2.85 -8.53 -16.46
N GLY A 161 4.11 -8.70 -16.06
CA GLY A 161 5.15 -7.67 -16.14
C GLY A 161 4.96 -6.53 -15.14
N VAL A 162 4.17 -6.75 -14.09
CA VAL A 162 3.87 -5.77 -13.03
C VAL A 162 4.82 -6.01 -11.86
N ARG A 163 5.29 -4.94 -11.21
CA ARG A 163 6.15 -5.04 -10.02
C ARG A 163 5.29 -5.29 -8.78
N PRO A 164 5.46 -6.40 -8.04
CA PRO A 164 4.83 -6.54 -6.74
C PRO A 164 5.54 -5.63 -5.72
N GLU A 165 4.80 -4.76 -5.04
CA GLU A 165 5.19 -4.18 -3.76
C GLU A 165 4.79 -5.17 -2.66
N ILE A 166 5.77 -5.88 -2.11
CA ILE A 166 5.52 -6.92 -1.11
C ILE A 166 5.29 -6.25 0.25
N GLU A 167 4.07 -6.32 0.77
CA GLU A 167 3.73 -5.71 2.05
C GLU A 167 4.05 -6.66 3.21
N ILE A 168 4.89 -6.18 4.13
CA ILE A 168 5.44 -6.92 5.27
C ILE A 168 4.89 -6.32 6.55
N PHE A 169 4.01 -7.06 7.20
CA PHE A 169 3.38 -6.65 8.46
C PHE A 169 4.11 -7.22 9.67
N ASP A 170 4.92 -8.27 9.52
CA ASP A 170 5.73 -8.86 10.58
C ASP A 170 6.95 -9.62 10.01
N THR A 171 7.88 -10.01 10.87
CA THR A 171 9.10 -10.77 10.59
C THR A 171 8.84 -12.07 9.82
N GLY A 172 7.74 -12.78 10.11
CA GLY A 172 7.34 -13.98 9.37
C GLY A 172 7.01 -13.71 7.91
N ASN A 173 6.43 -12.53 7.61
CA ASN A 173 6.16 -12.10 6.24
C ASN A 173 7.47 -11.88 5.47
N LEU A 174 8.48 -11.28 6.12
CA LEU A 174 9.79 -11.07 5.51
C LEU A 174 10.50 -12.40 5.20
N VAL A 175 10.37 -13.40 6.08
CA VAL A 175 10.89 -14.76 5.82
C VAL A 175 10.24 -15.33 4.56
N PHE A 176 8.92 -15.20 4.43
CA PHE A 176 8.21 -15.73 3.27
C PHE A 176 8.49 -14.94 1.98
N ALA A 177 8.64 -13.62 2.06
CA ALA A 177 9.05 -12.79 0.92
C ALA A 177 10.41 -13.23 0.35
N LYS A 178 11.39 -13.52 1.22
CA LYS A 178 12.69 -14.08 0.78
C LYS A 178 12.52 -15.43 0.11
N GLN A 179 11.57 -16.24 0.58
CA GLN A 179 11.26 -17.52 -0.05
C GLN A 179 10.64 -17.33 -1.45
N LEU A 180 9.70 -16.40 -1.64
CA LEU A 180 9.14 -16.10 -2.97
C LEU A 180 10.23 -15.68 -3.97
N VAL A 181 11.17 -14.84 -3.53
CA VAL A 181 12.33 -14.43 -4.34
C VAL A 181 13.26 -15.61 -4.65
N ALA A 182 13.58 -16.45 -3.65
CA ALA A 182 14.40 -17.64 -3.84
C ALA A 182 13.75 -18.68 -4.77
N GLU A 183 12.42 -18.73 -4.81
CA GLU A 183 11.62 -19.56 -5.74
C GLU A 183 11.54 -18.96 -7.15
N GLY A 184 12.10 -17.77 -7.39
CA GLY A 184 12.10 -17.10 -8.70
C GLY A 184 10.76 -16.49 -9.10
N LEU A 185 9.87 -16.26 -8.14
CA LEU A 185 8.51 -15.73 -8.38
C LEU A 185 8.44 -14.19 -8.33
N VAL A 186 9.54 -13.54 -7.96
CA VAL A 186 9.65 -12.08 -7.88
C VAL A 186 10.94 -11.67 -8.57
N ASP A 187 10.81 -10.86 -9.62
CA ASP A 187 11.95 -10.33 -10.36
C ASP A 187 12.71 -9.27 -9.55
N GLU A 188 13.96 -8.98 -9.92
CA GLU A 188 14.69 -7.82 -9.40
C GLU A 188 14.37 -6.53 -10.20
N PRO A 189 14.45 -5.33 -9.60
CA PRO A 189 14.66 -5.08 -8.17
C PRO A 189 13.44 -5.46 -7.33
N VAL A 190 13.66 -6.13 -6.20
CA VAL A 190 12.60 -6.42 -5.22
C VAL A 190 12.15 -5.14 -4.54
N LEU A 191 10.83 -4.93 -4.45
CA LEU A 191 10.19 -3.81 -3.78
C LEU A 191 9.41 -4.30 -2.55
N VAL A 192 9.70 -3.73 -1.38
CA VAL A 192 9.06 -4.07 -0.10
C VAL A 192 8.42 -2.84 0.53
N GLN A 193 7.25 -3.02 1.14
CA GLN A 193 6.66 -2.04 2.06
C GLN A 193 6.68 -2.63 3.47
N LEU A 194 7.29 -1.93 4.43
CA LEU A 194 7.20 -2.27 5.86
C LEU A 194 5.97 -1.56 6.45
N CYS A 195 4.96 -2.33 6.82
CA CYS A 195 3.65 -1.85 7.28
C CYS A 195 3.62 -1.83 8.82
N MET A 196 4.01 -0.70 9.41
CA MET A 196 4.26 -0.62 10.86
C MET A 196 3.04 -0.08 11.63
N GLY A 197 2.83 -0.58 12.84
CA GLY A 197 1.77 -0.09 13.75
C GLY A 197 0.37 -0.61 13.42
N ILE A 198 0.23 -1.51 12.45
CA ILE A 198 -1.01 -2.26 12.22
C ILE A 198 -1.28 -3.16 13.43
N PRO A 199 -2.50 -3.15 14.02
CA PRO A 199 -2.80 -3.95 15.20
C PRO A 199 -2.45 -5.43 15.01
N TYR A 200 -1.74 -5.99 15.98
CA TYR A 200 -1.24 -7.38 16.01
C TYR A 200 -0.16 -7.73 14.97
N GLY A 201 0.33 -6.77 14.20
CA GLY A 201 1.56 -6.87 13.42
C GLY A 201 2.76 -6.26 14.15
N ALA A 202 3.78 -5.92 13.37
CA ALA A 202 4.97 -5.22 13.81
C ALA A 202 4.60 -3.85 14.41
N PRO A 203 4.92 -3.59 15.69
CA PRO A 203 4.70 -2.28 16.29
C PRO A 203 5.52 -1.19 15.60
N ASP A 204 5.05 0.06 15.68
CA ASP A 204 5.69 1.22 15.07
C ASP A 204 6.89 1.76 15.87
N ASP A 205 7.57 0.94 16.67
CA ASP A 205 8.76 1.36 17.40
C ASP A 205 10.07 1.23 16.57
N PRO A 206 11.09 2.08 16.84
CA PRO A 206 12.34 2.04 16.08
C PRO A 206 13.11 0.71 16.16
N THR A 207 12.98 -0.04 17.26
CA THR A 207 13.74 -1.29 17.45
C THR A 207 13.21 -2.37 16.52
N THR A 208 11.88 -2.49 16.43
CA THR A 208 11.20 -3.41 15.52
C THR A 208 11.50 -3.06 14.06
N LEU A 209 11.42 -1.78 13.69
CA LEU A 209 11.78 -1.34 12.34
C LEU A 209 13.23 -1.71 11.98
N LEU A 210 14.18 -1.42 12.86
CA LEU A 210 15.59 -1.74 12.64
C LEU A 210 15.83 -3.25 12.52
N ALA A 211 15.12 -4.07 13.29
CA ALA A 211 15.22 -5.52 13.19
C ALA A 211 14.78 -6.02 11.80
N LEU A 212 13.65 -5.53 11.27
CA LEU A 212 13.17 -5.86 9.92
C LEU A 212 14.16 -5.41 8.84
N VAL A 213 14.64 -4.16 8.92
CA VAL A 213 15.60 -3.60 7.97
C VAL A 213 16.91 -4.39 7.96
N GLN A 214 17.46 -4.74 9.14
CA GLN A 214 18.71 -5.51 9.23
C GLN A 214 18.58 -6.93 8.69
N GLN A 215 17.37 -7.50 8.71
CA GLN A 215 17.12 -8.81 8.13
C GLN A 215 16.87 -8.73 6.63
N MET A 216 16.61 -7.56 6.05
CA MET A 216 16.33 -7.43 4.62
C MET A 216 17.61 -7.54 3.78
N PRO A 217 17.59 -8.24 2.63
CA PRO A 217 18.73 -8.24 1.71
C PRO A 217 19.08 -6.81 1.28
N PRO A 218 20.36 -6.38 1.34
CA PRO A 218 20.75 -4.99 1.06
C PRO A 218 20.43 -4.49 -0.35
N ALA A 219 20.22 -5.40 -1.30
CA ALA A 219 19.88 -5.06 -2.69
C ALA A 219 18.39 -4.69 -2.87
N TRP A 220 17.54 -5.00 -1.89
CA TRP A 220 16.11 -4.75 -2.00
C TRP A 220 15.81 -3.27 -1.76
N VAL A 221 14.86 -2.74 -2.53
CA VAL A 221 14.32 -1.40 -2.31
C VAL A 221 13.15 -1.55 -1.34
N PHE A 222 13.12 -0.71 -0.30
CA PHE A 222 12.00 -0.71 0.62
C PHE A 222 11.45 0.68 0.91
N SER A 223 10.17 0.71 1.23
CA SER A 223 9.45 1.82 1.85
C SER A 223 9.00 1.41 3.25
N ALA A 224 8.70 2.39 4.11
CA ALA A 224 8.03 2.11 5.37
C ALA A 224 6.99 3.21 5.68
N PHE A 225 5.91 2.82 6.37
CA PHE A 225 4.93 3.75 6.93
C PHE A 225 4.49 3.30 8.31
N ALA A 226 3.82 4.21 9.03
CA ALA A 226 3.03 3.89 10.20
C ALA A 226 1.68 4.60 10.17
N ILE A 227 0.71 4.10 10.93
CA ILE A 227 -0.65 4.62 10.92
C ILE A 227 -0.88 5.78 11.90
N GLY A 228 -1.91 6.57 11.61
CA GLY A 228 -2.41 7.66 12.44
C GLY A 228 -1.32 8.67 12.80
N ARG A 229 -1.20 8.98 14.10
CA ARG A 229 -0.28 10.01 14.60
C ARG A 229 1.20 9.76 14.28
N MET A 230 1.56 8.51 13.97
CA MET A 230 2.95 8.12 13.70
C MET A 230 3.33 8.23 12.22
N GLN A 231 2.39 8.47 11.30
CA GLN A 231 2.67 8.59 9.86
C GLN A 231 3.76 9.62 9.55
N LEU A 232 3.58 10.88 9.99
CA LEU A 232 4.55 11.94 9.69
C LEU A 232 5.90 11.76 10.41
N PRO A 233 5.97 11.37 11.71
CA PRO A 233 7.22 10.96 12.33
C PRO A 233 7.95 9.83 11.57
N TYR A 234 7.19 8.89 10.99
CA TYR A 234 7.76 7.77 10.22
C TYR A 234 8.43 8.18 8.93
N VAL A 235 8.03 9.29 8.31
CA VAL A 235 8.72 9.84 7.13
C VAL A 235 10.20 10.04 7.42
N ALA A 236 10.53 10.70 8.54
CA ALA A 236 11.91 10.92 8.95
C ALA A 236 12.61 9.60 9.32
N LEU A 237 11.94 8.74 10.10
CA LEU A 237 12.52 7.50 10.58
C LEU A 237 12.86 6.54 9.43
N ALA A 238 11.94 6.33 8.48
CA ALA A 238 12.12 5.47 7.32
C ALA A 238 13.31 5.94 6.45
N ALA A 239 13.39 7.24 6.16
CA ALA A 239 14.51 7.81 5.42
C ALA A 239 15.85 7.61 6.17
N LEU A 240 15.89 7.79 7.49
CA LEU A 240 17.11 7.60 8.29
C LEU A 240 17.66 6.17 8.21
N VAL A 241 16.76 5.17 8.23
CA VAL A 241 17.14 3.76 8.16
C VAL A 241 17.37 3.25 6.73
N GLY A 242 17.26 4.12 5.72
CA GLY A 242 17.60 3.79 4.34
C GLY A 242 16.42 3.49 3.42
N GLY A 243 15.19 3.68 3.91
CA GLY A 243 13.97 3.41 3.15
C GLY A 243 13.46 4.61 2.34
N ASN A 244 12.40 4.34 1.61
CA ASN A 244 11.49 5.32 1.05
C ASN A 244 10.28 5.48 1.98
N VAL A 245 9.34 6.38 1.65
CA VAL A 245 8.27 6.74 2.60
C VAL A 245 6.89 6.60 1.96
N ARG A 246 5.90 6.28 2.80
CA ARG A 246 4.48 6.33 2.43
C ARG A 246 3.70 7.20 3.40
N VAL A 247 2.80 8.01 2.84
CA VAL A 247 1.83 8.85 3.55
C VAL A 247 0.47 8.77 2.84
N GLY A 248 -0.56 9.45 3.36
CA GLY A 248 -1.86 9.55 2.73
C GLY A 248 -3.02 9.24 3.67
N LEU A 249 -4.24 9.53 3.20
CA LEU A 249 -5.46 9.42 3.99
C LEU A 249 -5.88 7.98 4.30
N GLU A 250 -5.33 7.01 3.56
CA GLU A 250 -5.44 5.59 3.89
C GLU A 250 -4.89 5.30 5.29
N ASP A 251 -3.71 5.86 5.60
CA ASP A 251 -3.01 5.52 6.84
C ASP A 251 -3.27 6.55 7.96
N ASN A 252 -3.65 7.79 7.63
CA ASN A 252 -3.87 8.87 8.59
C ASN A 252 -4.73 10.01 8.06
N ILE A 253 -5.76 10.41 8.81
CA ILE A 253 -6.67 11.51 8.45
C ILE A 253 -6.29 12.88 9.05
N TRP A 254 -5.21 12.98 9.83
CA TRP A 254 -4.86 14.18 10.60
C TRP A 254 -3.54 14.80 10.12
N LEU A 255 -3.54 16.09 9.83
CA LEU A 255 -2.29 16.83 9.56
C LEU A 255 -1.56 17.15 10.86
N GLU A 256 -2.33 17.56 11.87
CA GLU A 256 -1.91 17.79 13.24
C GLU A 256 -3.11 17.56 14.17
N ARG A 257 -2.90 17.72 15.49
CA ARG A 257 -3.95 17.46 16.47
C ARG A 257 -5.19 18.30 16.21
N GLY A 258 -6.28 17.65 15.81
CA GLY A 258 -7.58 18.29 15.57
C GLY A 258 -7.74 18.92 14.18
N VAL A 259 -6.73 18.84 13.31
CA VAL A 259 -6.78 19.36 11.95
C VAL A 259 -6.76 18.21 10.95
N LYS A 260 -7.85 18.04 10.21
CA LYS A 260 -7.95 17.02 9.16
C LYS A 260 -7.01 17.35 7.99
N ALA A 261 -6.52 16.33 7.32
CA ALA A 261 -5.62 16.47 6.18
C ALA A 261 -6.34 16.21 4.84
N THR A 262 -5.78 16.74 3.75
CA THR A 262 -5.91 16.15 2.41
C THR A 262 -4.67 15.32 2.09
N ASN A 263 -4.69 14.55 0.99
CA ASN A 263 -3.52 13.80 0.55
C ASN A 263 -2.35 14.73 0.18
N GLY A 264 -2.60 15.83 -0.54
CA GLY A 264 -1.58 16.82 -0.88
C GLY A 264 -0.92 17.42 0.35
N MET A 265 -1.69 17.79 1.38
CA MET A 265 -1.12 18.34 2.63
C MET A 265 -0.16 17.36 3.33
N LEU A 266 -0.46 16.05 3.32
CA LEU A 266 0.42 15.03 3.91
C LEU A 266 1.69 14.84 3.08
N VAL A 267 1.57 14.86 1.75
CA VAL A 267 2.72 14.79 0.85
C VAL A 267 3.61 16.02 0.99
N GLU A 268 3.06 17.24 0.99
CA GLU A 268 3.81 18.49 1.20
C GLU A 268 4.56 18.48 2.53
N ARG A 269 3.92 17.96 3.60
CA ARG A 269 4.56 17.83 4.91
C ARG A 269 5.68 16.80 4.86
N ALA A 270 5.51 15.68 4.15
CA ALA A 270 6.55 14.69 3.97
C ALA A 270 7.75 15.24 3.17
N VAL A 271 7.50 15.94 2.06
CA VAL A 271 8.53 16.65 1.28
C VAL A 271 9.33 17.60 2.19
N THR A 272 8.63 18.44 2.96
CA THR A 272 9.27 19.39 3.89
C THR A 272 10.18 18.69 4.89
N ILE A 273 9.73 17.56 5.48
CA ILE A 273 10.54 16.78 6.43
C ILE A 273 11.81 16.23 5.76
N LEU A 274 11.66 15.65 4.57
CA LEU A 274 12.77 15.04 3.83
C LEU A 274 13.81 16.08 3.38
N GLU A 275 13.35 17.20 2.82
CA GLU A 275 14.24 18.28 2.37
C GLU A 275 14.95 18.95 3.55
N ALA A 276 14.27 19.13 4.69
CA ALA A 276 14.89 19.63 5.92
C ALA A 276 16.00 18.70 6.46
N MET A 277 15.96 17.42 6.08
CA MET A 277 17.01 16.43 6.37
C MET A 277 18.10 16.36 5.28
N ASN A 278 18.01 17.19 4.23
CA ASN A 278 18.84 17.17 3.03
C ASN A 278 18.67 15.92 2.15
N ALA A 279 17.51 15.25 2.21
CA ALA A 279 17.16 14.26 1.21
C ALA A 279 16.54 14.95 -0.03
N ARG A 280 16.81 14.39 -1.20
CA ARG A 280 16.16 14.78 -2.46
C ARG A 280 14.94 13.90 -2.69
N VAL A 281 13.79 14.51 -2.98
CA VAL A 281 12.58 13.79 -3.35
C VAL A 281 12.64 13.41 -4.83
N LEU A 282 12.48 12.13 -5.13
CA LEU A 282 12.51 11.59 -6.50
C LEU A 282 11.16 11.78 -7.18
N GLY A 283 11.19 12.11 -8.47
CA GLY A 283 9.99 12.14 -9.31
C GLY A 283 9.61 10.78 -9.89
N PRO A 284 8.42 10.66 -10.52
CA PRO A 284 7.92 9.41 -11.11
C PRO A 284 8.88 8.77 -12.12
N ALA A 285 9.50 9.55 -13.01
CA ALA A 285 10.43 9.03 -14.02
C ALA A 285 11.66 8.37 -13.38
N GLU A 286 12.20 8.95 -12.32
CA GLU A 286 13.35 8.42 -11.58
C GLU A 286 12.98 7.15 -10.81
N VAL A 287 11.77 7.09 -10.26
CA VAL A 287 11.24 5.88 -9.63
C VAL A 287 11.11 4.76 -10.64
N ARG A 288 10.57 5.04 -11.85
CA ARG A 288 10.49 4.04 -12.92
C ARG A 288 11.85 3.50 -13.33
N GLU A 289 12.85 4.36 -13.45
CA GLU A 289 14.23 3.94 -13.74
C GLU A 289 14.79 3.06 -12.62
N ARG A 290 14.68 3.52 -11.37
CA ARG A 290 15.20 2.82 -10.19
C ARG A 290 14.56 1.45 -9.99
N LEU A 291 13.26 1.33 -10.24
CA LEU A 291 12.48 0.11 -10.05
C LEU A 291 12.30 -0.72 -11.33
N ARG A 292 12.87 -0.26 -12.46
CA ARG A 292 12.73 -0.87 -13.80
C ARG A 292 11.27 -1.12 -14.18
N LEU A 293 10.43 -0.11 -13.97
CA LEU A 293 9.00 -0.19 -14.24
C LEU A 293 8.70 0.09 -15.70
N THR A 294 7.67 -0.59 -16.22
CA THR A 294 7.15 -0.34 -17.56
C THR A 294 5.83 0.40 -17.44
N LYS A 295 5.80 1.65 -17.92
CA LYS A 295 4.55 2.41 -18.05
C LYS A 295 3.79 1.90 -19.28
N ALA A 296 2.61 1.33 -19.05
CA ALA A 296 1.67 0.93 -20.09
C ALA A 296 0.99 2.13 -20.76
#